data_AF-A0A1S1RBK9-F1
#
_entry.id   AF-A0A1S1RBK9-F1
#
_cell.length_a   1.000
_cell.length_b   1.000
_cell.length_c   1.000
_cell.angle_alpha   90.00
_cell.angle_beta   90.00
_cell.angle_gamma   90.00
#
_symmetry.space_group_name_H-M   'P 1'
#
loop_
_entity.id
_entity.type
_entity.pdbx_description
1 polymer ?
#
loop_
_entity_poly.entity_id
_entity_poly.type
_entity_poly.pdbx_seq_one_letter_code
_entity_poly.pdbx_strand_id
1 'polypeptide(L)'
;MVTTAVRPETGAVIKAGPMVTVAPDRLVQDQQFHDFGAGSGLGGPFLADQLSAFVAHERMGLNLLRTLHARTDNPTLRSRYGELEGETLQAVDTWERLIRGLGGNPQYASPAGRATEGLDNKVVEALLLSGSADPMTFEQAGLQAFLAGANQCVANVALLSAFAEEADDGAARETLTSAAGTLSQAAAGHADWATDMLRKMAVAQAKHPTTHKIGQAAEKAVDAVRNVVTPG
;
A
#
# COMPACT_ATOMS: atom_id res chain seq x y z
N MET A 1 17.26 21.51 -3.77
CA MET A 1 15.97 21.34 -4.48
C MET A 1 15.13 22.56 -4.14
N VAL A 2 14.80 23.43 -5.11
CA VAL A 2 13.96 24.61 -4.85
C VAL A 2 12.52 24.15 -4.90
N THR A 3 11.87 24.04 -3.75
CA THR A 3 10.45 23.67 -3.68
C THR A 3 9.62 24.85 -4.15
N THR A 4 8.82 24.67 -5.21
CA THR A 4 7.83 25.67 -5.64
C THR A 4 6.64 25.64 -4.67
N ALA A 5 6.86 26.12 -3.44
CA ALA A 5 5.81 26.33 -2.46
C ALA A 5 5.34 27.79 -2.55
N VAL A 6 4.03 28.00 -2.66
CA VAL A 6 3.41 29.32 -2.64
C VAL A 6 3.56 29.89 -1.23
N ARG A 7 4.47 30.85 -1.07
CA ARG A 7 4.81 31.46 0.21
C ARG A 7 4.60 32.97 0.13
N PRO A 8 3.88 33.59 1.09
CA PRO A 8 3.67 35.04 1.08
C PRO A 8 4.99 35.83 1.01
N GLU A 9 6.02 35.36 1.71
CA GLU A 9 7.33 36.00 1.80
C GLU A 9 8.15 35.97 0.50
N THR A 10 7.82 35.10 -0.46
CA THR A 10 8.53 35.01 -1.76
C THR A 10 7.80 35.73 -2.89
N GLY A 11 6.61 36.30 -2.63
CA GLY A 11 5.76 36.89 -3.66
C GLY A 11 5.23 35.87 -4.67
N ALA A 12 5.34 34.57 -4.39
CA ALA A 12 4.83 33.52 -5.24
C ALA A 12 3.30 33.57 -5.27
N VAL A 13 2.72 33.60 -6.47
CA VAL A 13 1.28 33.54 -6.71
C VAL A 13 0.93 32.23 -7.41
N ILE A 14 -0.29 31.74 -7.21
CA ILE A 14 -0.80 30.52 -7.84
C ILE A 14 -2.15 30.77 -8.49
N LYS A 15 -2.36 30.15 -9.65
CA LYS A 15 -3.70 30.01 -10.23
C LYS A 15 -4.40 28.90 -9.45
N ALA A 16 -5.47 29.23 -8.72
CA ALA A 16 -6.20 28.26 -7.92
C ALA A 16 -6.61 27.04 -8.77
N GLY A 17 -6.19 25.85 -8.33
CA GLY A 17 -6.68 24.58 -8.86
C GLY A 17 -8.01 24.19 -8.20
N PRO A 18 -8.69 23.16 -8.72
CA PRO A 18 -9.85 22.57 -8.06
C PRO A 18 -9.45 22.11 -6.64
N MET A 19 -10.09 22.65 -5.61
CA MET A 19 -9.99 22.11 -4.25
C MET A 19 -11.02 20.99 -4.07
N VAL A 20 -10.74 20.04 -3.18
CA VAL A 20 -11.76 19.07 -2.76
C VAL A 20 -12.82 19.83 -1.97
N THR A 21 -13.94 20.17 -2.62
CA THR A 21 -15.14 20.69 -1.97
C THR A 21 -15.99 19.51 -1.53
N VAL A 22 -16.25 19.40 -0.22
CA VAL A 22 -17.10 18.34 0.34
C VAL A 22 -18.52 18.88 0.46
N ALA A 23 -19.49 18.15 -0.06
CA ALA A 23 -20.91 18.49 0.13
C ALA A 23 -21.25 18.45 1.63
N PRO A 24 -22.09 19.36 2.17
CA PRO A 24 -22.36 19.43 3.61
C PRO A 24 -22.85 18.12 4.24
N ASP A 25 -23.59 17.30 3.50
CA ASP A 25 -24.09 15.98 3.92
C ASP A 25 -23.03 14.87 3.94
N ARG A 26 -21.84 15.14 3.37
CA ARG A 26 -20.67 14.26 3.36
C ARG A 26 -19.56 14.75 4.29
N LEU A 27 -19.74 15.92 4.91
CA LEU A 27 -18.81 16.44 5.89
C LEU A 27 -18.90 15.61 7.17
N VAL A 28 -17.74 15.16 7.66
CA VAL A 28 -17.63 14.48 8.94
C VAL A 28 -16.93 15.41 9.93
N GLN A 29 -17.51 15.56 11.11
CA GLN A 29 -16.98 16.34 12.24
C GLN A 29 -16.54 15.39 13.35
N ASP A 30 -15.53 15.77 14.12
CA ASP A 30 -14.96 14.97 15.21
C ASP A 30 -16.03 14.48 16.20
N GLN A 31 -17.06 15.28 16.47
CA GLN A 31 -18.16 14.92 17.36
C GLN A 31 -18.89 13.63 16.92
N GLN A 32 -18.89 13.32 15.61
CA GLN A 32 -19.49 12.11 15.06
C GLN A 32 -18.69 10.84 15.38
N PHE A 33 -17.43 10.97 15.84
CA PHE A 33 -16.57 9.87 16.26
C PHE A 33 -16.30 9.86 17.76
N HIS A 34 -17.00 10.68 18.54
CA HIS A 34 -16.87 10.65 20.00
C HIS A 34 -17.13 9.26 20.58
N ASP A 35 -18.13 8.55 20.04
CA ASP A 35 -18.51 7.22 20.50
C ASP A 35 -17.79 6.09 19.73
N PHE A 36 -16.84 6.42 18.86
CA PHE A 36 -16.04 5.43 18.16
C PHE A 36 -15.17 4.67 19.17
N GLY A 37 -15.36 3.35 19.27
CA GLY A 37 -14.71 2.54 20.29
C GLY A 37 -15.17 2.90 21.72
N ALA A 38 -16.44 3.26 21.90
CA ALA A 38 -16.99 3.65 23.20
C ALA A 38 -16.61 2.66 24.33
N GLY A 39 -16.21 3.23 25.48
CA GLY A 39 -15.78 2.45 26.64
C GLY A 39 -14.36 1.87 26.56
N SER A 40 -13.59 2.17 25.52
CA SER A 40 -12.18 1.74 25.41
C SER A 40 -11.18 2.65 26.14
N GLY A 41 -11.59 3.83 26.59
CA GLY A 41 -10.66 4.85 27.12
C GLY A 41 -9.78 5.53 26.06
N LEU A 42 -9.84 5.09 24.79
CA LEU A 42 -9.07 5.67 23.68
C LEU A 42 -9.77 6.90 23.07
N GLY A 43 -8.99 7.77 22.42
CA GLY A 43 -9.51 8.92 21.70
C GLY A 43 -10.22 8.53 20.40
N GLY A 44 -11.55 8.41 20.44
CA GLY A 44 -12.39 7.96 19.31
C GLY A 44 -12.08 8.61 17.96
N PRO A 45 -12.08 9.96 17.84
CA PRO A 45 -11.78 10.64 16.58
C PRO A 45 -10.38 10.33 16.04
N PHE A 46 -9.37 10.29 16.90
CA PHE A 46 -7.99 9.94 16.51
C PHE A 46 -7.93 8.49 16.02
N LEU A 47 -8.57 7.57 16.74
CA LEU A 47 -8.58 6.15 16.38
C LEU A 47 -9.31 5.92 15.04
N ALA A 48 -10.42 6.61 14.79
CA ALA A 48 -11.13 6.57 13.52
C ALA A 48 -10.27 7.05 12.35
N ASP A 49 -9.53 8.15 12.54
CA ASP A 49 -8.60 8.69 11.55
C ASP A 49 -7.45 7.72 11.25
N GLN A 50 -6.90 7.10 12.30
CA GLN A 50 -5.78 6.15 12.19
C GLN A 50 -6.20 4.84 11.51
N LEU A 51 -7.38 4.30 11.84
CA LEU A 51 -7.89 3.08 11.21
C LEU A 51 -8.30 3.33 9.75
N SER A 52 -8.78 4.54 9.42
CA SER A 52 -8.98 4.97 8.02
C SER A 52 -7.65 4.93 7.25
N ALA A 53 -6.53 5.35 7.87
CA ALA A 53 -5.20 5.23 7.27
C ALA A 53 -4.75 3.78 7.05
N PHE A 54 -4.99 2.89 8.01
CA PHE A 54 -4.59 1.49 7.88
C PHE A 54 -5.38 0.75 6.79
N VAL A 55 -6.71 0.94 6.74
CA VAL A 55 -7.52 0.29 5.69
C VAL A 55 -7.24 0.88 4.30
N ALA A 56 -6.93 2.17 4.21
CA ALA A 56 -6.51 2.80 2.97
C ALA A 56 -5.20 2.18 2.45
N HIS A 57 -4.21 1.98 3.33
CA HIS A 57 -2.96 1.31 2.97
C HIS A 57 -3.18 -0.09 2.40
N GLU A 58 -4.00 -0.90 3.07
CA GLU A 58 -4.31 -2.27 2.64
C GLU A 58 -5.00 -2.28 1.26
N ARG A 59 -5.95 -1.37 1.04
CA ARG A 59 -6.63 -1.19 -0.26
C ARG A 59 -5.66 -0.77 -1.36
N MET A 60 -4.70 0.10 -1.05
CA MET A 60 -3.65 0.49 -1.99
C MET A 60 -2.68 -0.68 -2.29
N GLY A 61 -2.42 -1.54 -1.30
CA GLY A 61 -1.72 -2.81 -1.49
C GLY A 61 -2.36 -3.69 -2.56
N LEU A 62 -3.69 -3.76 -2.62
CA LEU A 62 -4.40 -4.48 -3.70
C LEU A 62 -4.12 -3.90 -5.09
N ASN A 63 -4.10 -2.57 -5.20
CA ASN A 63 -3.81 -1.92 -6.48
C ASN A 63 -2.36 -2.18 -6.92
N LEU A 64 -1.42 -2.17 -5.98
CA LEU A 64 -0.03 -2.55 -6.23
C LEU A 64 0.05 -4.01 -6.71
N LEU A 65 -0.54 -4.95 -5.98
CA LEU A 65 -0.52 -6.38 -6.33
C LEU A 65 -1.13 -6.65 -7.70
N ARG A 66 -2.26 -6.02 -8.04
CA ARG A 66 -2.86 -6.11 -9.38
C ARG A 66 -1.93 -5.58 -10.47
N THR A 67 -1.24 -4.48 -10.19
CA THR A 67 -0.25 -3.90 -11.11
C THR A 67 0.91 -4.86 -11.32
N LEU A 68 1.46 -5.43 -10.24
CA LEU A 68 2.56 -6.38 -10.31
C LEU A 68 2.14 -7.68 -11.03
N HIS A 69 0.98 -8.23 -10.67
CA HIS A 69 0.40 -9.42 -11.27
C HIS A 69 0.19 -9.26 -12.79
N ALA A 70 -0.33 -8.12 -13.23
CA ALA A 70 -0.60 -7.86 -14.63
C ALA A 70 0.68 -7.63 -15.48
N ARG A 71 1.79 -7.24 -14.84
CA ARG A 71 2.97 -6.72 -15.56
C ARG A 71 4.24 -7.55 -15.39
N THR A 72 4.29 -8.44 -14.39
CA THR A 72 5.41 -9.37 -14.22
C THR A 72 5.47 -10.35 -15.38
N ASP A 73 6.68 -10.59 -15.91
CA ASP A 73 6.93 -11.65 -16.90
C ASP A 73 7.30 -12.97 -16.25
N ASN A 74 7.56 -12.97 -14.94
CA ASN A 74 7.92 -14.15 -14.18
C ASN A 74 6.65 -14.92 -13.75
N PRO A 75 6.39 -16.14 -14.29
CA PRO A 75 5.17 -16.88 -13.98
C PRO A 75 5.05 -17.28 -12.51
N THR A 76 6.17 -17.50 -11.82
CA THR A 76 6.19 -17.82 -10.39
C THR A 76 5.76 -16.62 -9.56
N LEU A 77 6.28 -15.42 -9.89
CA LEU A 77 5.88 -14.18 -9.22
C LEU A 77 4.42 -13.85 -9.54
N ARG A 78 3.99 -14.02 -10.80
CA ARG A 78 2.61 -13.84 -11.23
C ARG A 78 1.63 -14.64 -10.37
N SER A 79 1.87 -15.95 -10.23
CA SER A 79 1.04 -16.83 -9.40
C SER A 79 0.99 -16.34 -7.96
N ARG A 80 2.15 -16.01 -7.38
CA ARG A 80 2.22 -15.60 -5.98
C ARG A 80 1.57 -14.25 -5.72
N TYR A 81 1.67 -13.29 -6.66
CA TYR A 81 0.94 -12.02 -6.54
C TYR A 81 -0.58 -12.22 -6.55
N GLY A 82 -1.08 -13.19 -7.33
CA GLY A 82 -2.51 -13.56 -7.30
C GLY A 82 -2.95 -14.14 -5.95
N GLU A 83 -2.13 -14.97 -5.31
CA GLU A 83 -2.40 -15.48 -3.95
C GLU A 83 -2.38 -14.35 -2.92
N LEU A 84 -1.36 -13.48 -2.98
CA LEU A 84 -1.23 -12.32 -2.12
C LEU A 84 -2.41 -11.35 -2.29
N GLU A 85 -2.94 -11.17 -3.50
CA GLU A 85 -4.15 -10.37 -3.73
C GLU A 85 -5.34 -10.93 -2.93
N GLY A 86 -5.51 -12.26 -2.91
CA GLY A 86 -6.53 -12.93 -2.11
C GLY A 86 -6.32 -12.75 -0.61
N GLU A 87 -5.08 -12.87 -0.13
CA GLU A 87 -4.71 -12.66 1.27
C GLU A 87 -4.96 -11.20 1.71
N THR A 88 -4.55 -10.22 0.89
CA THR A 88 -4.78 -8.77 1.13
C THR A 88 -6.27 -8.43 1.09
N LEU A 89 -7.09 -9.07 0.23
CA LEU A 89 -8.55 -8.86 0.24
C LEU A 89 -9.17 -9.27 1.59
N GLN A 90 -8.70 -10.37 2.18
CA GLN A 90 -9.15 -10.81 3.51
C GLN A 90 -8.68 -9.85 4.62
N ALA A 91 -7.49 -9.28 4.48
CA ALA A 91 -7.00 -8.25 5.40
C ALA A 91 -7.86 -6.97 5.32
N VAL A 92 -8.22 -6.50 4.12
CA VAL A 92 -9.16 -5.38 3.94
C VAL A 92 -10.49 -5.67 4.64
N ASP A 93 -11.09 -6.84 4.41
CA ASP A 93 -12.35 -7.22 5.08
C ASP A 93 -12.21 -7.21 6.61
N THR A 94 -11.08 -7.66 7.15
CA THR A 94 -10.81 -7.64 8.59
C THR A 94 -10.73 -6.21 9.14
N TRP A 95 -10.02 -5.31 8.44
CA TRP A 95 -9.98 -3.89 8.81
C TRP A 95 -11.37 -3.23 8.73
N GLU A 96 -12.16 -3.54 7.70
CA GLU A 96 -13.51 -2.99 7.59
C GLU A 96 -14.44 -3.51 8.68
N ARG A 97 -14.37 -4.80 9.02
CA ARG A 97 -15.13 -5.39 10.13
C ARG A 97 -14.73 -4.76 11.47
N LEU A 98 -13.42 -4.53 11.69
CA LEU A 98 -12.94 -3.82 12.87
C LEU A 98 -13.57 -2.42 12.97
N ILE A 99 -13.49 -1.62 11.90
CA ILE A 99 -14.04 -0.26 11.89
C ILE A 99 -15.55 -0.26 12.17
N ARG A 100 -16.31 -1.19 11.57
CA ARG A 100 -17.75 -1.34 11.86
C ARG A 100 -17.99 -1.78 13.31
N GLY A 101 -17.19 -2.71 13.83
CA GLY A 101 -17.30 -3.22 15.20
C GLY A 101 -17.06 -2.14 16.25
N LEU A 102 -16.21 -1.16 15.94
CA LEU A 102 -15.98 0.02 16.77
C LEU A 102 -17.02 1.15 16.54
N GLY A 103 -18.03 0.93 15.70
CA GLY A 103 -19.13 1.87 15.45
C GLY A 103 -18.86 2.90 14.34
N GLY A 104 -17.81 2.74 13.52
CA GLY A 104 -17.49 3.67 12.44
C GLY A 104 -17.92 3.21 11.05
N ASN A 105 -17.53 4.02 10.05
CA ASN A 105 -17.78 3.78 8.63
C ASN A 105 -16.45 3.45 7.92
N PRO A 106 -16.26 2.25 7.36
CA PRO A 106 -15.04 1.91 6.62
C PRO A 106 -14.80 2.70 5.32
N GLN A 107 -15.80 3.47 4.88
CA GLN A 107 -15.70 4.39 3.74
C GLN A 107 -15.36 5.82 4.17
N TYR A 108 -15.12 6.06 5.46
CA TYR A 108 -14.59 7.33 5.93
C TYR A 108 -13.15 7.51 5.43
N ALA A 109 -12.92 8.58 4.67
CA ALA A 109 -11.62 8.95 4.13
C ALA A 109 -11.04 10.12 4.94
N SER A 110 -10.34 9.79 6.02
CA SER A 110 -9.76 10.79 6.92
C SER A 110 -8.64 11.58 6.24
N PRO A 111 -8.21 12.73 6.81
CA PRO A 111 -6.97 13.37 6.39
C PRO A 111 -5.76 12.43 6.42
N ALA A 112 -5.64 11.59 7.45
CA ALA A 112 -4.58 10.59 7.55
C ALA A 112 -4.70 9.52 6.46
N GLY A 113 -5.91 9.02 6.19
CA GLY A 113 -6.19 8.07 5.11
C GLY A 113 -5.79 8.59 3.74
N ARG A 114 -6.20 9.82 3.41
CA ARG A 114 -5.82 10.45 2.13
C ARG A 114 -4.31 10.70 2.03
N ALA A 115 -3.65 11.05 3.13
CA ALA A 115 -2.20 11.19 3.15
C ALA A 115 -1.50 9.86 2.86
N THR A 116 -1.97 8.77 3.49
CA THR A 116 -1.49 7.41 3.23
C THR A 116 -1.73 6.97 1.78
N GLU A 117 -2.94 7.16 1.25
CA GLU A 117 -3.22 6.89 -0.18
C GLU A 117 -2.27 7.66 -1.10
N GLY A 118 -1.96 8.91 -0.77
CA GLY A 118 -0.99 9.72 -1.51
C GLY A 118 0.43 9.14 -1.49
N LEU A 119 0.90 8.66 -0.33
CA LEU A 119 2.20 8.01 -0.19
C LEU A 119 2.26 6.69 -0.96
N ASP A 120 1.25 5.84 -0.82
CA ASP A 120 1.21 4.54 -1.48
C ASP A 120 1.08 4.69 -3.01
N ASN A 121 0.31 5.67 -3.47
CA ASN A 121 0.25 6.00 -4.90
C ASN A 121 1.64 6.34 -5.46
N LYS A 122 2.52 6.99 -4.71
CA LYS A 122 3.89 7.27 -5.18
C LYS A 122 4.74 6.01 -5.31
N VAL A 123 4.50 5.00 -4.47
CA VAL A 123 5.14 3.68 -4.61
C VAL A 123 4.68 2.99 -5.90
N VAL A 124 3.37 3.03 -6.19
CA VAL A 124 2.82 2.46 -7.44
C VAL A 124 3.29 3.24 -8.68
N GLU A 125 3.27 4.57 -8.62
CA GLU A 125 3.74 5.44 -9.71
C GLU A 125 5.21 5.18 -10.06
N ALA A 126 6.06 4.83 -9.09
CA ALA A 126 7.45 4.48 -9.36
C ALA A 126 7.58 3.31 -10.36
N LEU A 127 6.60 2.40 -10.39
CA LEU A 127 6.55 1.30 -11.35
C LEU A 127 6.16 1.74 -12.77
N LEU A 128 5.64 2.96 -12.97
CA LEU A 128 5.34 3.50 -14.30
C LEU A 128 6.61 3.91 -15.06
N LEU A 129 7.75 4.09 -14.37
CA LEU A 129 9.07 4.32 -15.00
C LEU A 129 9.62 3.10 -15.75
N SER A 130 8.94 1.96 -15.62
CA SER A 130 9.18 0.71 -16.37
C SER A 130 9.26 0.84 -17.89
N GLY A 131 8.75 1.92 -18.49
CA GLY A 131 9.02 2.24 -19.90
C GLY A 131 10.52 2.40 -20.22
N SER A 132 11.37 2.50 -19.20
CA SER A 132 12.83 2.63 -19.29
C SER A 132 13.61 1.56 -18.51
N ALA A 133 12.93 0.57 -17.93
CA ALA A 133 13.56 -0.48 -17.14
C ALA A 133 13.60 -1.81 -17.91
N ASP A 134 14.70 -2.55 -17.83
CA ASP A 134 14.72 -3.94 -18.28
C ASP A 134 13.83 -4.81 -17.36
N PRO A 135 13.36 -5.98 -17.84
CA PRO A 135 12.43 -6.83 -17.07
C PRO A 135 12.96 -7.20 -15.69
N MET A 136 14.27 -7.42 -15.54
CA MET A 136 14.87 -7.79 -14.27
C MET A 136 14.80 -6.63 -13.26
N THR A 137 15.10 -5.42 -13.71
CA THR A 137 14.96 -4.20 -12.91
C THR A 137 13.51 -3.98 -12.49
N PHE A 138 12.54 -4.26 -13.38
CA PHE A 138 11.13 -4.18 -13.05
C PHE A 138 10.73 -5.14 -11.92
N GLU A 139 11.12 -6.42 -12.01
CA GLU A 139 10.78 -7.41 -10.97
C GLU A 139 11.39 -7.05 -9.60
N GLN A 140 12.64 -6.54 -9.58
CA GLN A 140 13.27 -6.09 -8.34
C GLN A 140 12.57 -4.87 -7.74
N ALA A 141 12.26 -3.86 -8.57
CA ALA A 141 11.53 -2.69 -8.13
C ALA A 141 10.14 -3.06 -7.60
N GLY A 142 9.45 -4.01 -8.26
CA GLY A 142 8.17 -4.52 -7.83
C GLY A 142 8.22 -5.22 -6.48
N LEU A 143 9.21 -6.09 -6.25
CA LEU A 143 9.43 -6.73 -4.95
C LEU A 143 9.83 -5.74 -3.85
N GLN A 144 10.63 -4.72 -4.17
CA GLN A 144 10.98 -3.66 -3.21
C GLN A 144 9.76 -2.83 -2.83
N ALA A 145 8.94 -2.46 -3.81
CA ALA A 145 7.68 -1.75 -3.58
C ALA A 145 6.74 -2.58 -2.69
N PHE A 146 6.58 -3.87 -3.00
CA PHE A 146 5.76 -4.77 -2.19
C PHE A 146 6.32 -4.96 -0.77
N LEU A 147 7.64 -5.14 -0.62
CA LEU A 147 8.29 -5.25 0.69
C LEU A 147 8.09 -3.99 1.54
N ALA A 148 8.20 -2.80 0.94
CA ALA A 148 7.94 -1.55 1.64
C ALA A 148 6.50 -1.49 2.16
N GLY A 149 5.51 -1.86 1.34
CA GLY A 149 4.12 -1.99 1.76
C GLY A 149 3.93 -3.04 2.85
N ALA A 150 4.46 -4.25 2.68
CA ALA A 150 4.33 -5.33 3.66
C ALA A 150 4.93 -4.95 5.03
N ASN A 151 6.07 -4.27 5.07
CA ASN A 151 6.64 -3.76 6.32
C ASN A 151 5.75 -2.69 6.97
N GLN A 152 5.09 -1.85 6.17
CA GLN A 152 4.12 -0.89 6.69
C GLN A 152 2.87 -1.59 7.22
N CYS A 153 2.39 -2.68 6.60
CA CYS A 153 1.33 -3.53 7.18
C CYS A 153 1.75 -4.09 8.54
N VAL A 154 2.97 -4.61 8.68
CA VAL A 154 3.50 -5.09 9.96
C VAL A 154 3.49 -3.98 11.02
N ALA A 155 3.93 -2.77 10.65
CA ALA A 155 3.92 -1.62 11.55
C ALA A 155 2.50 -1.20 11.97
N ASN A 156 1.55 -1.18 11.02
CA ASN A 156 0.14 -0.85 11.29
C ASN A 156 -0.50 -1.86 12.24
N VAL A 157 -0.25 -3.15 12.05
CA VAL A 157 -0.75 -4.22 12.95
C VAL A 157 -0.09 -4.10 14.32
N ALA A 158 1.20 -3.78 14.41
CA ALA A 158 1.85 -3.56 15.71
C ALA A 158 1.22 -2.38 16.47
N LEU A 159 0.89 -1.29 15.78
CA LEU A 159 0.15 -0.17 16.37
C LEU A 159 -1.26 -0.57 16.81
N LEU A 160 -1.96 -1.39 16.02
CA LEU A 160 -3.28 -1.93 16.41
C LEU A 160 -3.19 -2.77 17.69
N SER A 161 -2.18 -3.63 17.81
CA SER A 161 -1.93 -4.40 19.04
C SER A 161 -1.70 -3.47 20.23
N ALA A 162 -0.89 -2.41 20.07
CA ALA A 162 -0.66 -1.43 21.13
C ALA A 162 -1.94 -0.71 21.54
N PHE A 163 -2.83 -0.36 20.59
CA PHE A 163 -4.15 0.20 20.93
C PHE A 163 -5.01 -0.80 21.71
N ALA A 164 -4.97 -2.09 21.37
CA ALA A 164 -5.68 -3.12 22.11
C ALA A 164 -5.12 -3.35 23.52
N GLU A 165 -3.81 -3.16 23.71
CA GLU A 165 -3.14 -3.28 25.01
C GLU A 165 -3.54 -2.14 25.95
N GLU A 166 -3.60 -0.92 25.43
CA GLU A 166 -3.94 0.31 26.17
C GLU A 166 -5.46 0.53 26.34
N ALA A 167 -6.30 -0.20 25.62
CA ALA A 167 -7.75 -0.09 25.76
C ALA A 167 -8.25 -0.64 27.10
N ASP A 168 -9.22 0.04 27.70
CA ASP A 168 -9.97 -0.45 28.86
C ASP A 168 -10.67 -1.78 28.56
N ASP A 169 -10.87 -2.61 29.59
CA ASP A 169 -11.55 -3.88 29.45
C ASP A 169 -12.98 -3.72 28.91
N GLY A 170 -13.28 -4.43 27.81
CA GLY A 170 -14.59 -4.42 27.20
C GLY A 170 -14.60 -4.83 25.73
N ALA A 171 -15.75 -4.67 25.08
CA ALA A 171 -15.97 -5.13 23.71
C ALA A 171 -15.04 -4.48 22.68
N ALA A 172 -14.67 -3.21 22.88
CA ALA A 172 -13.76 -2.50 21.99
C ALA A 172 -12.36 -3.12 22.04
N ARG A 173 -11.83 -3.40 23.24
CA ARG A 173 -10.56 -4.11 23.44
C ARG A 173 -10.57 -5.48 22.77
N GLU A 174 -11.61 -6.28 23.02
CA GLU A 174 -11.76 -7.60 22.39
C GLU A 174 -11.75 -7.53 20.86
N THR A 175 -12.45 -6.53 20.29
CA THR A 175 -12.51 -6.30 18.85
C THR A 175 -11.14 -5.94 18.29
N LEU A 176 -10.40 -5.02 18.93
CA LEU A 176 -9.04 -4.63 18.55
C LEU A 176 -8.08 -5.83 18.63
N THR A 177 -8.10 -6.57 19.75
CA THR A 177 -7.25 -7.76 19.95
C THR A 177 -7.52 -8.85 18.91
N SER A 178 -8.80 -9.13 18.62
CA SER A 178 -9.18 -10.15 17.64
C SER A 178 -8.70 -9.78 16.22
N ALA A 179 -8.87 -8.52 15.82
CA ALA A 179 -8.38 -8.04 14.53
C ALA A 179 -6.85 -8.08 14.45
N ALA A 180 -6.16 -7.63 15.49
CA ALA A 180 -4.69 -7.66 15.57
C ALA A 180 -4.15 -9.09 15.43
N GLY A 181 -4.73 -10.05 16.15
CA GLY A 181 -4.35 -11.46 16.06
C GLY A 181 -4.55 -12.04 14.66
N THR A 182 -5.67 -11.70 14.01
CA THR A 182 -5.98 -12.15 12.65
C THR A 182 -4.99 -11.59 11.62
N LEU A 183 -4.64 -10.31 11.72
CA LEU A 183 -3.81 -9.62 10.73
C LEU A 183 -2.30 -9.90 10.90
N SER A 184 -1.84 -10.15 12.13
CA SER A 184 -0.40 -10.25 12.45
C SER A 184 0.34 -11.31 11.63
N GLN A 185 -0.24 -12.50 11.50
CA GLN A 185 0.42 -13.61 10.81
C GLN A 185 0.56 -13.33 9.31
N ALA A 186 -0.48 -12.79 8.67
CA ALA A 186 -0.46 -12.46 7.26
C ALA A 186 0.56 -11.37 6.96
N ALA A 187 0.54 -10.27 7.72
CA ALA A 187 1.46 -9.16 7.52
C ALA A 187 2.93 -9.58 7.64
N ALA A 188 3.27 -10.35 8.68
CA ALA A 188 4.63 -10.86 8.85
C ALA A 188 5.03 -11.83 7.72
N GLY A 189 4.13 -12.75 7.35
CA GLY A 189 4.37 -13.71 6.27
C GLY A 189 4.62 -13.04 4.92
N HIS A 190 3.92 -11.93 4.62
CA HIS A 190 4.13 -11.14 3.41
C HIS A 190 5.51 -10.50 3.38
N ALA A 191 5.92 -9.86 4.48
CA ALA A 191 7.22 -9.21 4.60
C ALA A 191 8.39 -10.21 4.53
N ASP A 192 8.26 -11.35 5.21
CA ASP A 192 9.26 -12.43 5.19
C ASP A 192 9.42 -13.01 3.78
N TRP A 193 8.31 -13.30 3.11
CA TRP A 193 8.33 -13.81 1.74
C TRP A 193 9.01 -12.81 0.78
N ALA A 194 8.61 -11.54 0.84
CA ALA A 194 9.14 -10.50 -0.04
C ALA A 194 10.65 -10.32 0.18
N THR A 195 11.09 -10.34 1.43
CA THR A 195 12.51 -10.28 1.82
C THR A 195 13.29 -11.48 1.27
N ASP A 196 12.78 -12.70 1.45
CA ASP A 196 13.45 -13.91 0.96
C ASP A 196 13.53 -13.94 -0.58
N MET A 197 12.46 -13.54 -1.25
CA MET A 197 12.43 -13.48 -2.72
C MET A 197 13.41 -12.44 -3.27
N LEU A 198 13.42 -11.23 -2.69
CA LEU A 198 14.34 -10.19 -3.08
C LEU A 198 15.80 -10.63 -2.87
N ARG A 199 16.09 -11.27 -1.74
CA ARG A 199 17.41 -11.86 -1.45
C ARG A 199 17.80 -12.90 -2.50
N LYS A 200 16.91 -13.84 -2.83
CA LYS A 200 17.17 -14.88 -3.84
C LYS A 200 17.48 -14.27 -5.20
N MET A 201 16.67 -13.30 -5.65
CA MET A 201 16.88 -12.62 -6.94
C MET A 201 18.20 -11.84 -6.98
N ALA A 202 18.48 -11.03 -5.94
CA ALA A 202 19.70 -10.24 -5.86
C ALA A 202 20.96 -11.12 -5.88
N VAL A 203 20.96 -12.21 -5.09
CA VAL A 203 22.11 -13.14 -5.05
C VAL A 203 22.26 -13.89 -6.38
N ALA A 204 21.17 -14.32 -7.02
CA ALA A 204 21.22 -15.01 -8.31
C ALA A 204 21.84 -14.12 -9.40
N GLN A 205 21.43 -12.85 -9.46
CA GLN A 205 22.00 -11.87 -10.40
C GLN A 205 23.47 -11.60 -10.14
N ALA A 206 23.85 -11.43 -8.86
CA ALA A 206 25.25 -11.20 -8.48
C ALA A 206 26.17 -12.37 -8.84
N LYS A 207 25.68 -13.62 -8.75
CA LYS A 207 26.45 -14.84 -9.04
C LYS A 207 26.52 -15.18 -10.53
N HIS A 208 25.53 -14.80 -11.33
CA HIS A 208 25.42 -15.18 -12.73
C HIS A 208 25.27 -13.97 -13.67
N PRO A 209 26.28 -13.08 -13.75
CA PRO A 209 26.23 -11.92 -14.66
C PRO A 209 26.17 -12.30 -16.16
N THR A 210 26.43 -13.57 -16.50
CA THR A 210 26.40 -14.08 -17.89
C THR A 210 24.99 -14.25 -18.47
N THR A 211 23.93 -14.37 -17.65
CA THR A 211 22.54 -14.40 -18.16
C THR A 211 22.08 -13.04 -18.68
N HIS A 212 22.67 -11.93 -18.24
CA HIS A 212 22.41 -10.60 -18.83
C HIS A 212 22.78 -10.53 -20.31
N LYS A 213 23.87 -11.20 -20.73
CA LYS A 213 24.30 -11.17 -22.13
C LYS A 213 23.39 -11.97 -23.07
N ILE A 214 22.76 -13.03 -22.55
CA ILE A 214 21.82 -13.86 -23.33
C ILE A 214 20.44 -13.20 -23.38
N GLY A 215 19.98 -12.59 -22.28
CA GLY A 215 18.75 -11.80 -22.23
C GLY A 215 18.78 -10.59 -23.18
N GLN A 216 19.89 -9.83 -23.18
CA GLN A 216 20.09 -8.70 -24.12
C GLN A 216 20.09 -9.12 -25.60
N ALA A 217 20.52 -10.35 -25.92
CA ALA A 217 20.48 -10.87 -27.28
C ALA A 217 19.05 -11.27 -27.69
N ALA A 218 18.27 -11.81 -26.75
CA ALA A 218 16.86 -12.16 -26.97
C ALA A 218 15.97 -10.92 -27.08
N GLU A 219 16.16 -9.90 -26.24
CA GLU A 219 15.44 -8.61 -26.32
C GLU A 219 15.70 -7.91 -27.65
N LYS A 220 16.95 -7.86 -28.12
CA LYS A 220 17.29 -7.32 -29.45
C LYS A 220 16.60 -8.05 -30.60
N ALA A 221 16.39 -9.36 -30.48
CA ALA A 221 15.69 -10.15 -31.49
C ALA A 221 14.18 -9.87 -31.49
N VAL A 222 13.57 -9.72 -30.31
CA VAL A 222 12.14 -9.42 -30.16
C VAL A 222 11.82 -8.00 -30.63
N ASP A 223 12.65 -7.01 -30.27
CA ASP A 223 12.49 -5.63 -30.74
C ASP A 223 12.69 -5.50 -32.26
N ALA A 224 13.61 -6.27 -32.84
CA ALA A 224 13.78 -6.34 -34.30
C ALA A 224 12.51 -6.89 -35.00
N VAL A 225 11.87 -7.91 -34.42
CA VAL A 225 10.61 -8.45 -34.95
C VAL A 225 9.45 -7.46 -34.77
N ARG A 226 9.36 -6.79 -33.61
CA ARG A 226 8.28 -5.82 -33.32
C ARG A 226 8.32 -4.59 -34.24
N ASN A 227 9.52 -4.10 -34.57
CA ASN A 227 9.70 -2.98 -35.49
C ASN A 227 9.47 -3.34 -36.97
N VAL A 228 9.47 -4.63 -37.33
CA VAL A 228 9.17 -5.10 -38.69
C VAL A 228 7.67 -5.30 -38.90
N VAL A 229 6.92 -5.67 -37.85
CA VAL A 229 5.47 -5.96 -37.93
C VAL A 229 4.59 -4.72 -37.69
N THR A 230 5.19 -3.63 -37.19
CA THR A 230 4.56 -2.31 -37.08
C THR A 230 5.49 -1.25 -37.67
N PRO A 231 5.52 -1.10 -39.02
CA PRO A 231 6.07 0.11 -39.60
C PRO A 231 5.10 1.25 -39.28
N GLY A 232 5.65 2.38 -38.82
CA GLY A 232 4.88 3.61 -38.59
C GLY A 232 4.12 4.10 -39.82
#